data_AF-A0A7X6WD36-F1
#
_entry.id   AF-A0A7X6WD36-F1
#
_cell.length_a   1.000
_cell.length_b   1.000
_cell.length_c   1.000
_cell.angle_alpha   90.00
_cell.angle_beta   90.00
_cell.angle_gamma   90.00
#
_symmetry.space_group_name_H-M   'P 1'
#
loop_
_entity.id
_entity.type
_entity.pdbx_description
1 polymer ?
#
loop_
_entity_poly.entity_id
_entity_poly.type
_entity_poly.pdbx_seq_one_letter_code
_entity_poly.pdbx_strand_id
1 'polypeptide(L)'
;MSKYDIVYLGQRAEKLGFVRDTLEKVIRLADLLEYLNTNPLLKDSLGLKGGTAINLTIFNLPRLSVDIDMDYLISNSKEEMLENRKTINDVIER
;
A
#
# COMPACT_ATOMS: atom_id res chain seq x y z
N MET A 1 4.74 21.38 5.46
CA MET A 1 3.28 21.35 5.24
C MET A 1 2.91 19.93 4.90
N SER A 2 1.95 19.31 5.60
CA SER A 2 1.45 18.00 5.21
C SER A 2 0.97 18.09 3.76
N LYS A 3 1.38 17.14 2.91
CA LYS A 3 0.91 17.00 1.52
C LYS A 3 -0.63 16.83 1.45
N TYR A 4 -1.26 16.60 2.59
CA TYR A 4 -2.70 16.40 2.74
C TYR A 4 -3.32 17.54 3.54
N ASP A 5 -4.22 18.28 2.88
CA ASP A 5 -5.04 19.32 3.49
C ASP A 5 -6.12 18.70 4.38
N ILE A 6 -6.05 18.99 5.68
CA ILE A 6 -6.93 18.44 6.72
C ILE A 6 -8.39 18.82 6.47
N VAL A 7 -8.67 20.04 5.98
CA VAL A 7 -10.03 20.51 5.70
C VAL A 7 -10.60 19.73 4.53
N TYR A 8 -9.83 19.61 3.44
CA TYR A 8 -10.21 18.83 2.27
C TYR A 8 -10.48 17.36 2.62
N LEU A 9 -9.58 16.73 3.39
CA LEU A 9 -9.75 15.35 3.83
C LEU A 9 -10.98 15.16 4.71
N GLY A 10 -11.26 16.11 5.62
CA GLY A 10 -12.46 16.10 6.46
C GLY A 10 -13.73 16.09 5.63
N GLN A 11 -13.84 17.01 4.67
CA GLN A 11 -15.01 17.10 3.77
C GLN A 11 -15.19 15.84 2.92
N ARG A 12 -14.10 15.25 2.43
CA ARG A 12 -14.15 14.00 1.65
C ARG A 12 -14.58 12.81 2.50
N ALA A 13 -14.05 12.70 3.72
CA ALA A 13 -14.38 11.62 4.63
C ALA A 13 -15.86 11.67 5.04
N GLU A 14 -16.39 12.85 5.37
CA GLU A 14 -17.81 13.05 5.68
C GLU A 14 -18.70 12.64 4.50
N LYS A 15 -18.39 13.11 3.29
CA LYS A 15 -19.16 12.78 2.07
C LYS A 15 -19.17 11.27 1.77
N LEU A 16 -18.08 10.58 2.07
CA LEU A 16 -17.93 9.14 1.83
C LEU A 16 -18.40 8.29 3.01
N GLY A 17 -18.78 8.90 4.15
CA GLY A 17 -19.20 8.18 5.35
C GLY A 17 -18.06 7.49 6.10
N PHE A 18 -16.82 7.99 5.99
CA PHE A 18 -15.64 7.43 6.65
C PHE A 18 -15.05 8.35 7.71
N VAL A 19 -14.27 7.76 8.63
CA VAL A 19 -13.46 8.52 9.58
C VAL A 19 -12.29 9.17 8.84
N ARG A 20 -12.10 10.49 9.03
CA ARG A 20 -11.05 11.29 8.37
C ARG A 20 -9.67 10.63 8.44
N ASP A 21 -9.24 10.25 9.64
CA ASP A 21 -7.90 9.70 9.86
C ASP A 21 -7.71 8.36 9.16
N THR A 22 -8.77 7.56 9.03
CA THR A 22 -8.75 6.30 8.27
C THR A 22 -8.65 6.58 6.77
N LEU A 23 -9.39 7.56 6.25
CA LEU A 23 -9.28 7.98 4.86
C LEU A 23 -7.87 8.51 4.55
N GLU A 24 -7.31 9.33 5.44
CA GLU A 24 -5.94 9.83 5.30
C GLU A 24 -4.93 8.69 5.25
N LYS A 25 -5.07 7.67 6.11
CA LYS A 25 -4.22 6.47 6.06
C LYS A 25 -4.29 5.77 4.71
N VAL A 26 -5.49 5.59 4.14
CA VAL A 26 -5.65 4.97 2.81
C VAL A 26 -5.02 5.80 1.70
N ILE A 27 -5.11 7.13 1.77
CA ILE A 27 -4.48 8.00 0.76
C ILE A 27 -2.95 7.92 0.86
N ARG A 28 -2.39 7.98 2.09
CA ARG A 28 -0.96 7.77 2.32
C ARG A 28 -0.48 6.39 1.89
N LEU A 29 -1.33 5.38 2.10
CA LEU A 29 -1.09 4.02 1.66
C LEU A 29 -0.98 3.93 0.14
N ALA A 30 -1.82 4.64 -0.60
CA ALA A 30 -1.74 4.70 -2.05
C ALA A 30 -0.39 5.28 -2.53
N ASP A 31 0.11 6.33 -1.88
CA ASP A 31 1.42 6.92 -2.20
C ASP A 31 2.57 5.92 -1.95
N LEU A 32 2.49 5.13 -0.88
CA LEU A 32 3.47 4.06 -0.62
C LEU A 32 3.38 2.98 -1.70
N LEU A 33 2.17 2.51 -2.03
CA LEU A 33 1.98 1.49 -3.07
C LEU A 33 2.49 1.99 -4.44
N GLU A 34 2.34 3.28 -4.74
CA GLU A 34 2.95 3.91 -5.90
C GLU A 34 4.48 3.83 -5.84
N TYR A 35 5.10 4.17 -4.71
CA TYR A 35 6.55 4.00 -4.53
C TYR A 35 7.01 2.56 -4.80
N LEU A 36 6.36 1.56 -4.20
CA LEU A 36 6.68 0.14 -4.43
C LEU A 36 6.58 -0.22 -5.91
N ASN A 37 5.59 0.31 -6.62
CA ASN A 37 5.36 0.03 -8.04
C ASN A 37 6.28 0.83 -8.99
N THR A 38 6.98 1.87 -8.49
CA THR A 38 7.97 2.63 -9.28
C THR A 38 9.39 2.09 -9.15
N ASN A 39 9.71 1.43 -8.04
CA ASN A 39 11.00 0.78 -7.86
C ASN A 39 11.06 -0.53 -8.67
N PRO A 40 11.98 -0.70 -9.64
CA PRO A 40 12.02 -1.88 -10.51
C PRO A 40 12.12 -3.21 -9.75
N LEU A 41 12.91 -3.25 -8.67
CA LEU A 41 13.06 -4.46 -7.87
C LEU A 41 11.74 -4.79 -7.14
N LEU A 42 11.13 -3.81 -6.48
CA LEU A 42 9.95 -4.04 -5.64
C LEU A 42 8.72 -4.38 -6.50
N LYS A 43 8.55 -3.70 -7.63
CA LYS A 43 7.46 -3.94 -8.57
C LYS A 43 7.40 -5.39 -9.05
N ASP A 44 8.55 -5.96 -9.42
CA ASP A 44 8.59 -7.30 -10.01
C ASP A 44 8.60 -8.39 -8.93
N SER A 45 9.02 -8.07 -7.70
CA SER A 45 9.16 -9.04 -6.61
C SER A 45 7.98 -9.09 -5.64
N LEU A 46 7.17 -8.03 -5.50
CA LEU A 46 6.11 -7.94 -4.50
C LEU A 46 4.73 -7.69 -5.14
N GLY A 47 3.77 -8.54 -4.81
CA GLY A 47 2.37 -8.39 -5.22
C GLY A 47 1.47 -8.04 -4.05
N LEU A 48 0.65 -6.98 -4.19
CA LEU A 48 -0.34 -6.60 -3.17
C LEU A 48 -1.47 -7.63 -3.11
N LYS A 49 -1.80 -8.08 -1.90
CA LYS A 49 -2.91 -8.98 -1.62
C LYS A 49 -3.78 -8.49 -0.46
N GLY A 50 -4.69 -9.35 -0.02
CA GLY A 50 -5.48 -9.14 1.19
C GLY A 50 -6.58 -8.10 1.05
N GLY A 51 -7.01 -7.56 2.19
CA GLY A 51 -8.15 -6.64 2.26
C GLY A 51 -7.93 -5.32 1.52
N THR A 52 -6.68 -4.87 1.44
CA THR A 52 -6.30 -3.62 0.79
C THR A 52 -6.28 -3.75 -0.73
N ALA A 53 -5.78 -4.87 -1.29
CA ALA A 53 -5.92 -5.16 -2.72
C ALA A 53 -7.40 -5.11 -3.16
N ILE A 54 -8.28 -5.74 -2.36
CA ILE A 54 -9.72 -5.74 -2.60
C ILE A 54 -10.28 -4.31 -2.47
N ASN A 55 -9.88 -3.56 -1.45
CA ASN A 55 -10.37 -2.19 -1.21
C ASN A 55 -10.02 -1.21 -2.33
N LEU A 56 -8.85 -1.35 -2.95
CA LEU A 56 -8.39 -0.47 -4.03
C LEU A 56 -8.91 -0.88 -5.41
N THR A 57 -9.31 -2.15 -5.58
CA THR A 57 -9.81 -2.66 -6.86
C THR A 57 -11.34 -2.69 -6.93
N ILE A 58 -12.02 -2.79 -5.78
CA ILE A 58 -13.49 -2.86 -5.66
C ILE A 58 -14.00 -1.66 -4.87
N PHE A 59 -14.55 -0.67 -5.57
CA PHE A 59 -14.89 0.64 -5.01
C PHE A 59 -16.11 0.68 -4.08
N ASN A 60 -17.03 -0.29 -4.18
CA ASN A 60 -18.30 -0.25 -3.44
C ASN A 60 -18.27 -1.08 -2.14
N LEU A 61 -17.16 -1.01 -1.40
CA LEU A 61 -17.03 -1.71 -0.12
C LEU A 61 -17.51 -0.85 1.05
N PRO A 62 -18.14 -1.44 2.08
CA PRO A 62 -18.67 -0.71 3.23
C PRO A 62 -17.58 -0.22 4.21
N ARG A 63 -16.29 -0.51 3.92
CA ARG A 63 -15.17 -0.22 4.82
C ARG A 63 -13.91 0.16 4.05
N LEU A 64 -13.01 0.85 4.74
CA LEU A 64 -11.64 1.06 4.32
C LEU A 64 -10.73 -0.05 4.87
N SER A 65 -9.63 -0.32 4.17
CA SER A 65 -8.56 -1.24 4.60
C SER A 65 -7.25 -0.47 4.63
N VAL A 66 -6.47 -0.62 5.71
CA VAL A 66 -5.27 0.20 5.95
C VAL A 66 -3.99 -0.61 6.09
N ASP A 67 -4.09 -1.94 6.12
CA ASP A 67 -2.93 -2.84 6.21
C ASP A 67 -2.29 -3.07 4.84
N ILE A 68 -1.05 -3.55 4.82
CA ILE A 68 -0.36 -3.95 3.59
C ILE A 68 0.05 -5.41 3.74
N ASP A 69 -0.59 -6.24 2.94
CA ASP A 69 -0.21 -7.63 2.79
C ASP A 69 0.43 -7.80 1.41
N MET A 70 1.67 -8.27 1.36
CA MET A 70 2.38 -8.53 0.11
C MET A 70 2.74 -10.02 0.00
N ASP A 71 2.67 -10.57 -1.20
CA ASP A 71 3.28 -11.84 -1.56
C ASP A 71 4.57 -11.62 -2.35
N TYR A 72 5.54 -12.50 -2.15
CA TYR A 72 6.73 -12.57 -2.98
C TYR A 72 6.43 -13.36 -4.26
N LEU A 73 6.68 -12.76 -5.42
CA LEU A 73 6.20 -13.26 -6.72
C LEU A 73 7.22 -14.10 -7.50
N ILE A 74 8.50 -14.03 -7.13
CA ILE A 74 9.55 -14.71 -7.89
C ILE A 74 9.55 -16.20 -7.56
N SER A 75 9.51 -17.04 -8.60
CA SER A 75 9.63 -18.49 -8.46
C SER A 75 11.11 -18.89 -8.47
N ASN A 76 11.74 -18.89 -7.30
CA ASN A 76 13.15 -19.27 -7.13
C ASN A 76 13.33 -20.20 -5.92
N SER A 77 14.55 -20.66 -5.67
CA SER A 77 14.87 -21.49 -4.50
C SER A 77 14.66 -20.71 -3.20
N LYS A 78 14.56 -21.44 -2.07
CA LYS A 78 14.43 -20.81 -0.76
C LYS A 78 15.65 -19.95 -0.43
N GLU A 79 16.84 -20.41 -0.80
CA GLU A 79 18.11 -19.73 -0.59
C GLU A 79 18.13 -18.39 -1.34
N GLU A 80 17.79 -18.39 -2.64
CA GLU A 80 17.69 -17.17 -3.45
C GLU A 80 16.59 -16.23 -2.95
N MET A 81 15.45 -16.76 -2.49
CA MET A 81 14.38 -15.96 -1.89
C MET A 81 14.87 -15.23 -0.63
N LEU A 82 15.67 -15.88 0.22
CA LEU A 82 16.22 -15.25 1.42
C LEU A 82 17.24 -14.15 1.10
N GLU A 83 18.06 -14.34 0.06
CA GLU A 83 18.97 -13.31 -0.45
C GLU A 83 18.21 -12.12 -1.03
N ASN A 84 17.19 -12.37 -1.84
CA ASN A 84 16.33 -11.33 -2.39
C ASN A 84 15.57 -10.58 -1.29
N ARG A 85 15.09 -11.29 -0.25
CA ARG A 85 14.44 -10.67 0.91
C ARG A 85 15.35 -9.64 1.60
N LYS A 86 16.64 -9.94 1.75
CA LYS A 86 17.61 -8.99 2.32
C LYS A 86 17.70 -7.73 1.45
N THR A 87 17.87 -7.91 0.14
CA THR A 87 17.96 -6.79 -0.82
C THR A 87 16.68 -5.94 -0.83
N ILE A 88 15.51 -6.57 -0.77
CA ILE A 88 14.21 -5.90 -0.69
C ILE A 88 14.12 -5.06 0.58
N ASN A 89 14.49 -5.62 1.73
CA ASN A 89 14.48 -4.89 3.00
C ASN A 89 15.43 -3.68 2.96
N ASP A 90 16.64 -3.84 2.42
CA ASP A 90 17.62 -2.75 2.28
C ASP A 90 17.09 -1.59 1.41
N VAL A 91 16.20 -1.87 0.45
CA VAL A 91 15.56 -0.85 -0.40
C VAL A 91 14.37 -0.17 0.30
N ILE A 92 13.64 -0.89 1.15
CA ILE A 92 12.49 -0.36 1.90
C ILE A 92 12.95 0.49 3.10
N GLU A 93 14.05 0.13 3.74
CA GLU A 93 14.58 0.85 4.92
C GLU A 93 15.33 2.15 4.56
N ARG A 94 15.59 2.41 3.27
CA ARG A 94 16.22 3.65 2.77
C ARG A 94 15.22 4.76 2.56
#